data_AF-A0A848FJD6-F1
#
_entry.id   AF-A0A848FJD6-F1
#
_cell.length_a   1.000
_cell.length_b   1.000
_cell.length_c   1.000
_cell.angle_alpha   90.00
_cell.angle_beta   90.00
_cell.angle_gamma   90.00
#
_symmetry.space_group_name_H-M   'P 1'
#
loop_
_entity.id
_entity.type
_entity.pdbx_description
1 polymer ?
#
loop_
_entity_poly.entity_id
_entity_poly.type
_entity_poly.pdbx_seq_one_letter_code
_entity_poly.pdbx_strand_id
1 'polypeptide(L)'
;MRHHSPVMSSDQRPHRKPAGKQQISPILGDSLEVIEMYHREKAAVLEKSLQQLNLLENAREIAFICREVMIIREKISEILKRKFHA
;
A
#
# COMPACT_ATOMS: atom_id res chain seq x y z
N MET A 1 -0.96 61.35 -39.46
CA MET A 1 -1.09 60.30 -38.42
C MET A 1 -1.37 59.00 -39.12
N ARG A 2 -0.40 58.08 -39.20
CA ARG A 2 -0.52 56.79 -39.88
C ARG A 2 -0.57 55.67 -38.84
N HIS A 3 -1.53 54.77 -39.05
CA HIS A 3 -1.85 53.55 -38.32
C HIS A 3 -0.64 52.68 -38.00
N HIS A 4 -0.68 51.90 -36.91
CA HIS A 4 -0.31 50.47 -36.85
C HIS A 4 -0.75 49.87 -35.49
N SER A 5 -1.63 48.88 -35.51
CA SER A 5 -1.78 47.92 -34.40
C SER A 5 -0.74 46.81 -34.56
N PRO A 6 -0.28 46.18 -33.47
CA PRO A 6 0.17 44.80 -33.52
C PRO A 6 -0.69 43.91 -32.62
N VAL A 7 -1.26 42.89 -33.27
CA VAL A 7 -1.79 41.67 -32.67
C VAL A 7 -0.65 40.96 -31.94
N MET A 8 -0.82 40.70 -30.64
CA MET A 8 0.02 39.73 -29.93
C MET A 8 -0.76 38.43 -29.80
N SER A 9 -0.44 37.48 -30.68
CA SER A 9 -0.66 36.06 -30.42
C SER A 9 0.23 35.64 -29.27
N SER A 10 -0.36 35.03 -28.25
CA SER A 10 0.39 34.17 -27.33
C SER A 10 -0.44 32.94 -27.01
N ASP A 11 -0.02 31.82 -27.60
CA ASP A 11 -0.42 30.46 -27.28
C ASP A 11 -0.48 30.27 -25.75
N GLN A 12 -1.68 30.33 -25.17
CA GLN A 12 -1.93 29.74 -23.86
C GLN A 12 -2.56 28.36 -24.08
N ARG A 13 -1.69 27.39 -24.40
CA ARG A 13 -2.02 25.98 -24.15
C ARG A 13 -1.81 25.75 -22.65
N PRO A 14 -2.82 25.31 -21.87
CA PRO A 14 -2.57 24.92 -20.50
C PRO A 14 -1.66 23.69 -20.56
N HIS A 15 -0.43 23.83 -20.07
CA HIS A 15 0.43 22.71 -19.71
C HIS A 15 -0.34 21.85 -18.71
N ARG A 16 -1.01 20.80 -19.20
CA ARG A 16 -1.41 19.65 -18.42
C ARG A 16 -0.12 19.07 -17.85
N LYS A 17 0.23 19.44 -16.62
CA LYS A 17 1.14 18.65 -15.80
C LYS A 17 0.53 17.25 -15.78
N PRO A 18 1.22 16.18 -16.24
CA PRO A 18 0.74 14.85 -15.92
C PRO A 18 0.72 14.78 -14.40
N ALA A 19 -0.46 14.55 -13.84
CA ALA A 19 -0.61 14.25 -12.42
C ALA A 19 0.36 13.09 -12.15
N GLY A 20 1.49 13.42 -11.53
CA GLY A 20 2.45 12.43 -11.08
C GLY A 20 1.64 11.42 -10.30
N LYS A 21 1.80 10.15 -10.66
CA LYS A 21 1.22 9.02 -9.93
C LYS A 21 1.51 9.31 -8.47
N GLN A 22 0.48 9.69 -7.71
CA GLN A 22 0.62 9.90 -6.28
C GLN A 22 0.99 8.53 -5.77
N GLN A 23 2.28 8.34 -5.52
CA GLN A 23 2.78 7.22 -4.77
C GLN A 23 2.20 7.47 -3.39
N ILE A 24 1.05 6.85 -3.12
CA ILE A 24 0.44 6.82 -1.81
C ILE A 24 1.45 6.07 -0.95
N SER A 25 2.38 6.80 -0.35
CA SER A 25 3.12 6.30 0.80
C SER A 25 2.06 5.88 1.81
N PRO A 26 2.04 4.62 2.28
CA PRO A 26 1.10 4.23 3.30
C PRO A 26 1.34 5.14 4.48
N ILE A 27 0.36 5.99 4.79
CA ILE A 27 0.34 6.72 6.06
C ILE A 27 0.11 5.62 7.09
N LEU A 28 1.20 5.05 7.59
CA LEU A 28 1.23 4.17 8.75
C LEU A 28 0.86 5.03 9.95
N GLY A 29 -0.43 5.30 10.12
CA GLY A 29 -0.95 5.95 11.32
C GLY A 29 -0.75 5.03 12.52
N ASP A 30 -0.39 5.61 13.66
CA ASP A 30 -0.21 4.91 14.95
C ASP A 30 -1.52 4.34 15.53
N SER A 31 -2.62 4.33 14.77
CA SER A 31 -3.89 3.79 15.25
C SER A 31 -3.88 2.25 15.23
N LEU A 32 -4.51 1.65 16.25
CA LEU A 32 -4.68 0.20 16.34
C LEU A 32 -5.41 -0.36 15.11
N GLU A 33 -6.22 0.44 14.43
CA GLU A 33 -6.92 0.07 13.19
C GLU A 33 -5.98 -0.08 12.00
N VAL A 34 -5.05 0.87 11.81
CA VAL A 34 -4.06 0.80 10.73
C VAL A 34 -3.11 -0.37 10.95
N ILE A 35 -2.68 -0.60 12.20
CA ILE A 35 -1.80 -1.72 12.55
C ILE A 35 -2.52 -3.07 12.34
N GLU A 36 -3.80 -3.16 12.73
CA GLU A 36 -4.61 -4.36 12.46
C GLU A 36 -4.75 -4.61 10.95
N MET A 37 -5.08 -3.58 10.18
CA MET A 37 -5.25 -3.66 8.72
C MET A 37 -3.95 -4.12 8.05
N TYR A 38 -2.81 -3.55 8.43
CA TYR A 38 -1.49 -3.97 7.94
C TYR A 38 -1.24 -5.46 8.17
N HIS A 39 -1.49 -5.96 9.38
CA HIS A 39 -1.28 -7.37 9.69
C HIS A 39 -2.24 -8.29 8.93
N ARG A 40 -3.49 -7.88 8.72
CA ARG A 40 -4.45 -8.62 7.89
C ARG A 40 -4.03 -8.68 6.43
N GLU A 41 -3.60 -7.56 5.86
CA GLU A 41 -3.08 -7.50 4.49
C GLU A 41 -1.83 -8.36 4.32
N LYS A 42 -0.89 -8.29 5.27
CA LYS A 42 0.31 -9.13 5.27
C LYS A 42 -0.06 -10.62 5.31
N ALA A 43 -1.04 -11.03 6.13
CA ALA A 43 -1.51 -12.41 6.17
C ALA A 43 -2.07 -12.87 4.81
N ALA A 44 -2.90 -12.05 4.16
CA ALA A 44 -3.47 -12.37 2.86
C ALA A 44 -2.41 -12.53 1.76
N VAL A 45 -1.36 -11.69 1.78
CA VAL A 45 -0.22 -11.83 0.86
C VAL A 45 0.51 -13.15 1.09
N LEU A 46 0.80 -13.50 2.34
CA LEU A 46 1.48 -14.75 2.69
C LEU A 46 0.65 -16.00 2.32
N GLU A 47 -0.66 -15.95 2.51
CA GLU A 47 -1.57 -17.02 2.10
C GLU A 47 -1.57 -17.21 0.58
N LYS A 48 -1.63 -16.11 -0.18
CA LYS A 48 -1.51 -16.16 -1.64
C LYS A 48 -0.16 -16.70 -2.09
N SER A 49 0.94 -16.32 -1.41
CA SER A 49 2.26 -16.88 -1.69
C SER A 49 2.28 -18.39 -1.45
N LEU A 50 1.73 -18.88 -0.34
CA LEU A 50 1.66 -20.32 -0.05
C LEU A 50 0.94 -21.12 -1.14
N GLN A 51 -0.15 -20.58 -1.71
CA GLN A 51 -0.90 -21.22 -2.78
C GLN A 51 -0.09 -21.42 -4.07
N GLN A 52 0.99 -20.66 -4.26
CA GLN A 52 1.85 -20.71 -5.45
C GLN A 52 3.08 -21.61 -5.26
N LEU A 53 3.35 -22.07 -4.03
CA LEU A 53 4.54 -22.85 -3.72
C LEU A 53 4.30 -24.35 -3.92
N ASN A 54 5.32 -25.03 -4.42
CA ASN A 54 5.33 -26.47 -4.51
C ASN A 54 5.77 -27.08 -3.16
N LEU A 55 5.00 -28.04 -2.66
CA LEU A 55 5.24 -28.64 -1.34
C LEU A 55 6.61 -29.32 -1.20
N LEU A 56 7.08 -29.99 -2.26
CA LEU A 56 8.33 -30.76 -2.22
C LEU A 56 9.54 -29.86 -2.49
N GLU A 57 9.40 -28.87 -3.37
CA GLU A 57 10.50 -28.00 -3.79
C GLU A 57 10.70 -26.82 -2.84
N ASN A 58 9.63 -26.32 -2.21
CA ASN A 58 9.64 -25.11 -1.40
C ASN A 58 9.44 -25.36 0.10
N ALA A 59 9.69 -26.58 0.61
CA ALA A 59 9.40 -26.95 2.00
C ALA A 59 9.96 -25.96 3.06
N ARG A 60 11.18 -25.42 2.84
CA ARG A 60 11.79 -24.43 3.75
C ARG A 60 11.06 -23.09 3.73
N GLU A 61 10.67 -22.64 2.56
CA GLU A 61 9.95 -21.38 2.36
C GLU A 61 8.54 -21.48 2.92
N ILE A 62 7.86 -22.61 2.69
CA ILE A 62 6.57 -22.93 3.30
C ILE A 62 6.69 -22.88 4.84
N ALA A 63 7.68 -23.54 5.43
CA ALA A 63 7.89 -23.51 6.88
C ALA A 63 8.21 -22.10 7.40
N PHE A 64 8.90 -21.27 6.62
CA PHE A 64 9.11 -19.86 6.95
C PHE A 64 7.78 -19.08 6.93
N ILE A 65 7.00 -19.19 5.86
CA ILE A 65 5.72 -18.49 5.72
C ILE A 65 4.74 -18.92 6.82
N CYS A 66 4.65 -20.22 7.13
CA CYS A 66 3.79 -20.71 8.21
C CYS A 66 4.16 -20.08 9.57
N ARG A 67 5.45 -19.91 9.87
CA ARG A 67 5.91 -19.23 11.08
C ARG A 67 5.51 -17.75 11.08
N GLU A 68 5.71 -17.05 9.97
CA GLU A 68 5.28 -15.66 9.84
C GLU A 68 3.77 -15.49 10.04
N VAL A 69 2.96 -16.40 9.48
CA VAL A 69 1.49 -16.40 9.66
C VAL A 69 1.12 -16.59 11.14
N MET A 70 1.83 -17.46 11.88
CA MET A 70 1.61 -17.62 13.33
C MET A 70 1.89 -16.33 14.10
N ILE A 71 3.02 -15.66 13.82
CA ILE A 71 3.39 -14.40 14.47
C ILE A 71 2.34 -13.32 14.18
N ILE A 72 1.86 -13.23 12.94
CA ILE A 72 0.82 -12.28 12.56
C ILE A 72 -0.48 -12.54 13.32
N ARG A 73 -0.88 -13.82 13.47
CA ARG A 73 -2.08 -14.18 14.27
C ARG A 73 -1.94 -13.74 15.73
N GLU A 74 -0.77 -13.90 16.33
CA GLU A 74 -0.50 -13.44 17.69
C GLU A 74 -0.62 -11.92 17.80
N LYS A 75 -0.07 -11.17 16.83
CA LYS A 75 -0.17 -9.71 16.80
C LYS A 75 -1.59 -9.20 16.63
N ILE A 76 -2.37 -9.80 15.75
CA ILE A 76 -3.79 -9.46 15.62
C ILE A 76 -4.51 -9.74 16.94
N SER A 77 -4.26 -10.89 17.57
CA SER A 77 -4.87 -11.23 18.86
C SER A 77 -4.51 -10.22 19.96
N GLU A 78 -3.26 -9.76 20.01
CA GLU A 78 -2.79 -8.71 20.93
C GLU A 78 -3.51 -7.37 20.68
N ILE A 79 -3.66 -6.96 19.42
CA ILE A 79 -4.37 -5.73 19.04
C ILE A 79 -5.84 -5.81 19.42
N LEU A 80 -6.51 -6.93 19.13
CA LEU A 80 -7.93 -7.11 19.47
C LEU A 80 -8.14 -7.09 21.00
N LYS A 81 -7.25 -7.70 21.78
CA LYS A 81 -7.29 -7.58 23.25
C LYS A 81 -7.20 -6.12 23.69
N ARG A 82 -6.29 -5.33 23.13
CA ARG A 82 -6.17 -3.90 23.46
C ARG A 82 -7.39 -3.08 23.02
N LYS A 83 -8.01 -3.42 21.88
CA LYS A 83 -9.21 -2.74 21.37
C LYS A 83 -10.46 -3.01 22.20
N PHE A 84 -10.62 -4.23 22.72
CA PHE A 84 -11.86 -4.66 23.40
C PHE A 84 -11.74 -4.76 24.93
N HIS A 85 -10.53 -4.57 25.49
CA HIS A 85 -10.32 -4.44 26.94
C HIS A 85 -9.91 -3.01 27.36
N ALA A 86 -9.89 -2.05 26.42
CA ALA A 86 -9.86 -0.62 26.72
C ALA A 86 -11.29 -0.08 26.90
#